data_AF-A0A0C1NE46-F1
#
_entry.id   AF-A0A0C1NE46-F1
#
_cell.length_a   1.000
_cell.length_b   1.000
_cell.length_c   1.000
_cell.angle_alpha   90.00
_cell.angle_beta   90.00
_cell.angle_gamma   90.00
#
_symmetry.space_group_name_H-M   'P 1'
#
loop_
_entity.id
_entity.type
_entity.pdbx_description
1 polymer ?
#
loop_
_entity_poly.entity_id
_entity_poly.type
_entity_poly.pdbx_seq_one_letter_code
_entity_poly.pdbx_strand_id
1 'polypeptide(L)'
;MLEKLEGKQRKRLQEALMSAFPSFTKLEQMVSFGFNENLDNLAGGYNSDLGYVIFKLIEWSEAKGKLQQLLIVVRSEEDGGNSSNTKLKEICEELQQGQTVRGQSYELMNRSQFDLTEIIAECCSNLLGKNGLVGFALPCDHYTCLESFCRRLQNEFNGRNIQCQDSLSLNPKHSSVELAIKRIQSAASVPYCFTSCLKS
;
A
#
# COMPACT_ATOMS: atom_id res chain seq x y z
N MET A 1 6.11 5.95 11.48
CA MET A 1 5.25 7.06 11.01
C MET A 1 6.15 8.17 10.46
N LEU A 2 5.84 8.74 9.29
CA LEU A 2 6.55 9.89 8.71
C LEU A 2 6.18 11.16 9.48
N GLU A 3 6.95 11.51 10.51
CA GLU A 3 6.61 12.64 11.40
C GLU A 3 7.24 13.97 10.97
N LYS A 4 8.33 13.97 10.20
CA LYS A 4 9.01 15.21 9.80
C LYS A 4 9.92 15.04 8.58
N LEU A 5 9.95 16.05 7.72
CA LEU A 5 10.85 16.16 6.56
C LEU A 5 12.06 17.03 6.88
N GLU A 6 13.23 16.61 6.39
CA GLU A 6 14.42 17.46 6.34
C GLU A 6 14.20 18.62 5.35
N GLY A 7 14.92 19.73 5.52
CA GLY A 7 14.74 20.92 4.66
C GLY A 7 14.92 20.66 3.16
N LYS A 8 15.83 19.74 2.79
CA LYS A 8 16.02 19.33 1.39
C LYS A 8 14.86 18.47 0.86
N GLN A 9 14.35 17.56 1.69
CA GLN A 9 13.20 16.73 1.37
C GLN A 9 11.92 17.57 1.21
N ARG A 10 11.71 18.53 2.13
CA ARG A 10 10.59 19.48 2.06
C ARG A 10 10.62 20.28 0.76
N LYS A 11 11.79 20.81 0.38
CA LYS A 11 11.97 21.56 -0.86
C LYS A 11 11.66 20.71 -2.10
N ARG A 12 12.18 19.49 -2.18
CA ARG A 12 11.92 18.60 -3.32
C ARG A 12 10.46 18.16 -3.41
N LEU A 13 9.81 17.92 -2.27
CA LEU A 13 8.38 17.63 -2.22
C LEU A 13 7.56 18.83 -2.71
N GLN A 14 7.91 20.05 -2.29
CA GLN A 14 7.28 21.28 -2.77
C GLN A 14 7.43 21.43 -4.28
N GLU A 15 8.63 21.26 -4.84
CA GLU A 15 8.87 21.33 -6.28
C GLU A 15 8.08 20.27 -7.08
N ALA A 16 8.00 19.06 -6.55
CA ALA A 16 7.22 17.98 -7.16
C ALA A 16 5.71 18.27 -7.14
N LEU A 17 5.19 18.79 -6.03
CA LEU A 17 3.79 19.20 -5.92
C LEU A 17 3.47 20.38 -6.85
N MET A 18 4.36 21.36 -6.97
CA MET A 18 4.19 22.45 -7.94
C MET A 18 4.16 21.92 -9.38
N SER A 19 4.97 20.91 -9.68
CA SER A 19 4.96 20.27 -11.00
C SER A 19 3.70 19.44 -11.26
N ALA A 20 3.15 18.81 -10.22
CA ALA A 20 1.96 17.95 -10.31
C ALA A 20 0.67 18.76 -10.37
N PHE A 21 0.63 19.89 -9.65
CA PHE A 21 -0.52 20.78 -9.51
C PHE A 21 -0.12 22.21 -9.91
N PRO A 22 -0.02 22.52 -11.22
CA PRO A 22 0.42 23.83 -11.70
C PRO A 22 -0.65 24.93 -11.54
N SER A 23 -1.83 24.62 -10.99
CA SER A 23 -2.91 25.58 -10.77
C SER A 23 -3.54 25.42 -9.39
N PHE A 24 -3.98 26.53 -8.82
CA PHE A 24 -4.69 26.59 -7.53
C PHE A 24 -5.90 25.66 -7.48
N THR A 25 -6.75 25.71 -8.51
CA THR A 25 -7.96 24.89 -8.56
C THR A 25 -7.67 23.39 -8.49
N LYS A 26 -6.59 22.92 -9.12
CA LYS A 26 -6.23 21.49 -9.07
C LYS A 26 -5.73 21.09 -7.67
N LEU A 27 -4.95 21.97 -7.04
CA LEU A 27 -4.49 21.75 -5.66
C LEU A 27 -5.66 21.77 -4.67
N GLU A 28 -6.60 22.71 -4.85
CA GLU A 28 -7.81 22.84 -4.02
C GLU A 28 -8.71 21.61 -4.14
N GLN A 29 -8.93 21.10 -5.35
CA GLN A 29 -9.67 19.85 -5.57
C GLN A 29 -9.02 18.67 -4.85
N MET A 30 -7.70 18.53 -4.95
CA MET A 30 -6.96 17.47 -4.28
C MET A 30 -7.09 17.54 -2.75
N VAL A 31 -6.98 18.74 -2.17
CA VAL A 31 -7.14 18.93 -0.73
C VAL A 31 -8.59 18.70 -0.28
N SER A 32 -9.56 19.16 -1.06
CA SER A 32 -10.98 18.95 -0.78
C SER A 32 -11.36 17.47 -0.82
N PHE A 33 -10.98 16.74 -1.87
CA PHE A 33 -11.34 15.33 -2.02
C PHE A 33 -10.56 14.42 -1.08
N GLY A 34 -9.23 14.58 -1.00
CA GLY A 34 -8.40 13.65 -0.23
C GLY A 34 -8.30 13.94 1.26
N PHE A 35 -8.60 15.18 1.70
CA PHE A 35 -8.55 15.56 3.11
C PHE A 35 -9.87 16.04 3.68
N ASN A 36 -10.88 16.34 2.84
CA ASN A 36 -12.11 17.00 3.25
C ASN A 36 -11.83 18.32 4.01
N GLU A 37 -10.81 19.06 3.55
CA GLU A 37 -10.36 20.33 4.11
C GLU A 37 -10.43 21.42 3.03
N ASN A 38 -10.51 22.68 3.46
CA ASN A 38 -10.49 23.82 2.54
C ASN A 38 -9.08 24.43 2.51
N LEU A 39 -8.52 24.58 1.30
CA LEU A 39 -7.18 25.16 1.08
C LEU A 39 -7.06 26.60 1.60
N ASP A 40 -8.15 27.38 1.56
CA ASP A 40 -8.19 28.75 2.07
C ASP A 40 -7.92 28.81 3.59
N ASN A 41 -8.37 27.80 4.34
CA ASN A 41 -8.15 27.69 5.78
C ASN A 41 -6.68 27.35 6.12
N LEU A 42 -5.92 26.80 5.17
CA LEU A 42 -4.55 26.34 5.38
C LEU A 42 -3.50 27.39 5.02
N ALA A 43 -3.77 28.23 4.02
CA ALA A 43 -2.76 29.10 3.43
C ALA A 43 -3.14 30.59 3.33
N GLY A 44 -4.21 31.03 4.02
CA GLY A 44 -4.57 32.45 4.11
C GLY A 44 -5.25 33.01 2.85
N GLY A 45 -5.85 32.16 2.03
CA GLY A 45 -6.69 32.53 0.88
C GLY A 45 -6.01 32.54 -0.49
N TYR A 46 -6.86 32.58 -1.53
CA TYR A 46 -6.60 32.51 -2.99
C TYR A 46 -5.57 33.51 -3.58
N ASN A 47 -5.10 34.50 -2.81
CA ASN A 47 -4.19 35.57 -3.29
C ASN A 47 -2.70 35.32 -2.96
N SER A 48 -2.38 34.17 -2.38
CA SER A 48 -1.00 33.79 -2.05
C SER A 48 -0.30 33.15 -3.25
N ASP A 49 1.04 33.14 -3.26
CA ASP A 49 1.82 32.39 -4.25
C ASP A 49 1.57 30.87 -4.15
N LEU A 50 1.45 30.16 -5.28
CA LEU A 50 1.15 28.71 -5.30
C LEU A 50 2.23 27.90 -4.58
N GLY A 51 3.49 28.30 -4.72
CA GLY A 51 4.61 27.70 -4.01
C GLY A 51 4.47 27.90 -2.50
N TYR A 52 4.06 29.10 -2.05
CA TYR A 52 3.77 29.37 -0.64
C TYR A 52 2.62 28.52 -0.10
N VAL A 53 1.52 28.38 -0.84
CA VAL A 53 0.38 27.56 -0.43
C VAL A 53 0.75 26.08 -0.31
N ILE A 54 1.51 25.55 -1.26
CA ILE A 54 2.04 24.18 -1.19
C ILE A 54 2.98 24.01 0.01
N PHE A 55 3.83 25.00 0.28
CA PHE A 55 4.71 24.98 1.46
C PHE A 55 3.89 24.91 2.75
N LYS A 56 2.84 25.72 2.89
CA LYS A 56 1.94 25.71 4.05
C LYS A 56 1.15 24.40 4.19
N LEU A 57 0.73 23.81 3.08
CA LEU A 57 0.10 22.49 3.06
C LEU A 57 1.05 21.42 3.63
N ILE A 58 2.34 21.45 3.25
CA ILE A 58 3.34 20.52 3.79
C ILE A 58 3.54 20.75 5.29
N GLU A 59 3.73 22.01 5.73
CA GLU A 59 3.87 22.33 7.17
C GLU A 59 2.66 21.87 7.99
N TRP A 60 1.45 22.10 7.48
CA TRP A 60 0.22 21.63 8.11
C TRP A 60 0.16 20.10 8.20
N SER A 61 0.54 19.42 7.12
CA SER A 61 0.56 17.95 7.08
C SER A 61 1.57 17.37 8.07
N GLU A 62 2.74 18.00 8.23
CA GLU A 62 3.72 17.65 9.27
C GLU A 62 3.13 17.89 10.67
N ALA A 63 2.57 19.07 10.93
CA ALA A 63 2.02 19.44 12.24
C ALA A 63 0.83 18.58 12.68
N LYS A 64 0.06 18.05 11.73
CA LYS A 64 -1.10 17.17 11.99
C LYS A 64 -0.77 15.67 11.91
N GLY A 65 0.48 15.30 11.64
CA GLY A 65 0.86 13.89 11.40
C GLY A 65 0.20 13.28 10.16
N LYS A 66 -0.29 14.11 9.24
CA LYS A 66 -0.98 13.72 8.00
C LYS A 66 -0.04 13.61 6.80
N LEU A 67 1.27 13.66 7.01
CA LEU A 67 2.25 13.62 5.94
C LEU A 67 2.17 12.33 5.09
N GLN A 68 1.92 11.18 5.70
CA GLN A 68 1.70 9.94 4.93
C GLN A 68 0.45 10.00 4.08
N GLN A 69 -0.65 10.52 4.63
CA GLN A 69 -1.89 10.72 3.90
C GLN A 69 -1.67 11.67 2.72
N LEU A 70 -0.86 12.73 2.88
CA LEU A 70 -0.49 13.62 1.78
C LEU A 70 0.19 12.88 0.64
N LEU A 71 1.16 12.01 0.93
CA LEU A 71 1.86 11.23 -0.10
C LEU A 71 0.92 10.24 -0.83
N ILE A 72 -0.11 9.74 -0.16
CA ILE A 72 -1.11 8.84 -0.75
C ILE A 72 -2.05 9.64 -1.65
N VAL A 73 -2.68 10.69 -1.10
CA VAL A 73 -3.69 11.50 -1.79
C VAL A 73 -3.10 12.15 -3.05
N VAL A 74 -1.89 12.70 -2.98
CA VAL A 74 -1.29 13.38 -4.14
C VAL A 74 -1.03 12.43 -5.32
N ARG A 75 -1.03 11.12 -5.08
CA ARG A 75 -0.88 10.05 -6.08
C ARG A 75 -2.19 9.33 -6.42
N SER A 76 -3.30 9.66 -5.76
CA SER A 76 -4.59 9.01 -5.95
C SER A 76 -5.41 9.80 -6.97
N GLU A 77 -5.65 9.23 -8.15
CA GLU A 77 -6.51 9.87 -9.17
C GLU A 77 -7.95 10.05 -8.66
N GLU A 78 -8.42 9.15 -7.78
CA GLU A 78 -9.75 9.22 -7.17
C GLU A 78 -9.92 10.46 -6.28
N ASP A 79 -8.83 10.89 -5.64
CA ASP A 79 -8.81 12.05 -4.75
C ASP A 79 -8.34 13.33 -5.47
N GLY A 80 -8.33 13.35 -6.81
CA GLY A 80 -7.87 14.51 -7.60
C GLY A 80 -6.35 14.68 -7.60
N GLY A 81 -5.59 13.65 -7.20
CA GLY A 81 -4.14 13.58 -7.30
C GLY A 81 -3.63 13.42 -8.73
N ASN A 82 -2.31 13.31 -8.89
CA ASN A 82 -1.67 13.15 -10.20
C ASN A 82 -0.62 12.04 -10.16
N SER A 83 -1.09 10.81 -10.34
CA SER A 83 -0.27 9.59 -10.31
C SER A 83 0.75 9.52 -11.47
N SER A 84 0.46 10.23 -12.56
CA SER A 84 1.29 10.25 -13.77
C SER A 84 2.53 11.16 -13.65
N ASN A 85 2.61 12.00 -12.62
CA ASN A 85 3.74 12.92 -12.44
C ASN A 85 4.99 12.18 -11.93
N THR A 86 6.01 12.06 -12.78
CA THR A 86 7.26 11.34 -12.47
C THR A 86 8.01 11.94 -11.28
N LYS A 87 8.10 13.27 -11.17
CA LYS A 87 8.81 13.94 -10.05
C LYS A 87 8.14 13.65 -8.71
N LEU A 88 6.80 13.65 -8.71
CA LEU A 88 5.99 13.31 -7.54
C LEU A 88 6.18 11.85 -7.14
N LYS A 89 6.20 10.93 -8.12
CA LYS A 89 6.45 9.51 -7.88
C LYS A 89 7.83 9.29 -7.24
N GLU A 90 8.88 9.87 -7.82
CA GLU A 90 10.26 9.74 -7.34
C GLU A 90 10.40 10.23 -5.90
N ILE A 91 9.90 11.42 -5.56
CA ILE A 91 10.02 11.94 -4.20
C ILE A 91 9.15 11.16 -3.21
N CYS A 92 7.95 10.70 -3.60
CA CYS A 92 7.12 9.87 -2.73
C CYS A 92 7.80 8.54 -2.41
N GLU A 93 8.41 7.91 -3.40
CA GLU A 93 9.20 6.69 -3.22
C GLU A 93 10.44 6.95 -2.35
N GLU A 94 11.16 8.05 -2.59
CA GLU A 94 12.30 8.45 -1.76
C GLU A 94 11.91 8.73 -0.32
N LEU A 95 10.78 9.39 -0.06
CA LEU A 95 10.32 9.68 1.30
C LEU A 95 9.82 8.42 2.01
N GLN A 96 9.25 7.47 1.27
CA GLN A 96 8.86 6.16 1.78
C GLN A 96 10.08 5.26 2.05
N GLN A 97 11.15 5.39 1.27
CA GLN A 97 12.38 4.61 1.41
C GLN A 97 13.39 5.25 2.40
N GLY A 98 13.52 6.57 2.41
CA GLY A 98 14.54 7.34 3.11
C GLY A 98 14.35 7.48 4.63
N GLN A 99 13.21 7.06 5.18
CA GLN A 99 13.01 6.98 6.64
C GLN A 99 13.49 5.66 7.27
N THR A 100 14.09 4.78 6.49
CA THR A 100 14.73 3.55 7.00
C THR A 100 16.21 3.73 7.34
N VAL A 101 16.77 4.95 7.26
CA VAL A 101 18.20 5.20 7.48
C VAL A 101 18.45 6.42 8.36
N ARG A 102 18.15 6.31 9.67
CA ARG A 102 18.90 6.96 10.77
C ARG A 102 18.24 6.65 12.11
N GLY A 103 18.48 5.43 12.58
CA GLY A 103 18.05 5.00 13.89
C GLY A 103 17.76 3.52 13.86
N GLN A 104 18.78 2.75 14.20
CA GLN A 104 18.76 1.31 14.46
C GLN A 104 19.00 0.41 13.23
N SER A 105 20.22 -0.12 13.25
CA SER A 105 20.73 -1.26 12.53
C SER A 105 19.95 -2.53 12.88
N TYR A 106 18.72 -2.71 12.40
CA TYR A 106 18.11 -4.02 12.20
C TYR A 106 17.14 -3.91 11.00
N GLU A 107 17.43 -4.68 9.94
CA GLU A 107 16.46 -5.16 8.94
C GLU A 107 15.55 -4.11 8.25
N LEU A 108 16.01 -3.54 7.13
CA LEU A 108 15.13 -3.49 5.97
C LEU A 108 14.84 -4.95 5.59
N MET A 109 13.85 -5.54 6.25
CA MET A 109 13.14 -6.65 5.65
C MET A 109 12.69 -6.15 4.28
N ASN A 110 13.26 -6.73 3.23
CA ASN A 110 12.50 -7.16 2.07
C ASN A 110 11.07 -7.45 2.57
N ARG A 111 10.04 -6.69 2.20
CA ARG A 111 8.65 -6.95 2.64
C ARG A 111 8.12 -8.31 2.16
N SER A 112 8.97 -9.13 1.56
CA SER A 112 8.77 -10.52 1.21
C SER A 112 9.93 -11.39 1.70
N GLN A 113 10.60 -11.06 2.81
CA GLN A 113 11.63 -11.85 3.51
C GLN A 113 11.15 -12.43 4.85
N PHE A 114 9.84 -12.44 5.13
CA PHE A 114 9.33 -13.23 6.25
C PHE A 114 9.86 -14.65 6.11
N ASP A 115 10.47 -15.21 7.16
CA ASP A 115 10.88 -16.59 7.11
C ASP A 115 9.62 -17.45 7.08
N LEU A 116 9.31 -17.99 5.90
CA LEU A 116 8.17 -18.88 5.73
C LEU A 116 8.51 -20.29 6.19
N THR A 117 9.75 -20.59 6.59
CA THR A 117 10.20 -21.95 6.89
C THR A 117 9.38 -22.59 8.00
N GLU A 118 9.17 -21.89 9.13
CA GLU A 118 8.36 -22.40 10.24
C GLU A 118 6.90 -22.59 9.83
N ILE A 119 6.33 -21.60 9.14
CA ILE A 119 4.94 -21.65 8.65
C ILE A 119 4.76 -22.82 7.67
N ILE A 120 5.66 -22.98 6.72
CA ILE A 120 5.66 -24.05 5.71
C ILE A 120 5.83 -25.41 6.41
N ALA A 121 6.74 -25.51 7.38
CA ALA A 121 6.98 -26.73 8.14
C ALA A 121 5.75 -27.12 8.96
N GLU A 122 5.11 -26.17 9.62
CA GLU A 122 3.88 -26.39 10.38
C GLU A 122 2.74 -26.82 9.45
N CYS A 123 2.54 -26.12 8.32
CA CYS A 123 1.56 -26.50 7.30
C CYS A 123 1.80 -27.92 6.79
N CYS A 124 3.05 -28.26 6.46
CA CYS A 124 3.41 -29.59 6.00
C CYS A 124 3.15 -30.65 7.08
N SER A 125 3.52 -30.39 8.33
CA SER A 125 3.28 -31.33 9.45
C SER A 125 1.79 -31.58 9.70
N ASN A 126 0.97 -30.54 9.57
CA ASN A 126 -0.47 -30.63 9.77
C ASN A 126 -1.21 -31.28 8.60
N LEU A 127 -0.65 -31.17 7.37
CA LEU A 127 -1.23 -31.73 6.15
C LEU A 127 -0.64 -33.09 5.75
N LEU A 128 0.48 -33.53 6.33
CA LEU A 128 1.11 -34.81 6.03
C LEU A 128 0.14 -35.96 6.33
N GLY A 129 -0.30 -36.64 5.26
CA GLY A 129 -1.25 -37.77 5.34
C GLY A 129 -2.72 -37.38 5.49
N LYS A 130 -3.08 -36.08 5.37
CA LYS A 130 -4.45 -35.59 5.47
C LYS A 130 -4.82 -34.77 4.23
N ASN A 131 -6.02 -34.99 3.69
CA ASN A 131 -6.62 -34.05 2.75
C ASN A 131 -7.10 -32.83 3.55
N GLY A 132 -6.45 -31.68 3.38
CA GLY A 132 -6.76 -30.47 4.14
C GLY A 132 -6.42 -29.21 3.37
N LEU A 133 -7.09 -28.13 3.74
CA LEU A 133 -6.88 -26.79 3.20
C LEU A 133 -6.19 -25.94 4.27
N VAL A 134 -5.20 -25.16 3.88
CA VAL A 134 -4.64 -24.10 4.73
C VAL A 134 -4.89 -22.76 4.06
N GLY A 135 -5.43 -21.81 4.85
CA GLY A 135 -5.62 -20.42 4.43
C GLY A 135 -4.76 -19.49 5.27
N PHE A 136 -4.30 -18.40 4.66
CA PHE A 136 -3.59 -17.32 5.35
C PHE A 136 -4.40 -16.04 5.30
N ALA A 137 -4.49 -15.36 6.44
CA ALA A 137 -4.97 -14.00 6.53
C ALA A 137 -3.76 -13.07 6.72
N LEU A 138 -3.60 -12.10 5.82
CA LEU A 138 -2.57 -11.07 5.95
C LEU A 138 -3.22 -9.69 6.05
N PRO A 139 -2.90 -8.90 7.09
CA PRO A 139 -3.27 -7.50 7.13
C PRO A 139 -2.39 -6.74 6.14
N CYS A 140 -2.89 -6.55 4.91
CA CYS A 140 -2.16 -5.91 3.83
C CYS A 140 -3.04 -4.87 3.13
N ASP A 141 -2.64 -3.61 3.17
CA ASP A 141 -3.29 -2.47 2.53
C ASP A 141 -2.81 -2.25 1.08
N HIS A 142 -1.63 -2.78 0.72
CA HIS A 142 -1.02 -2.65 -0.60
C HIS A 142 -1.12 -3.91 -1.47
N TYR A 143 -1.73 -3.80 -2.65
CA TYR A 143 -1.88 -4.91 -3.62
C TYR A 143 -0.54 -5.55 -4.05
N THR A 144 0.51 -4.75 -4.22
CA THR A 144 1.85 -5.23 -4.63
C THR A 144 2.50 -6.14 -3.60
N CYS A 145 2.17 -5.95 -2.32
CA CYS A 145 2.66 -6.80 -1.23
C CYS A 145 1.95 -8.16 -1.22
N LEU A 146 0.64 -8.18 -1.50
CA LEU A 146 -0.12 -9.42 -1.69
C LEU A 146 0.41 -10.23 -2.88
N GLU A 147 0.62 -9.59 -4.02
CA GLU A 147 1.14 -10.26 -5.23
C GLU A 147 2.54 -10.85 -5.01
N SER A 148 3.42 -10.11 -4.35
CA SER A 148 4.78 -10.58 -4.03
C SER A 148 4.76 -11.73 -3.01
N PHE A 149 3.87 -11.67 -2.02
CA PHE A 149 3.65 -12.75 -1.06
C PHE A 149 3.15 -14.03 -1.73
N CYS A 150 2.09 -13.94 -2.54
CA CYS A 150 1.53 -15.08 -3.28
C CYS A 150 2.57 -15.73 -4.19
N ARG A 151 3.31 -14.93 -4.96
CA ARG A 151 4.37 -15.42 -5.86
C ARG A 151 5.50 -16.12 -5.09
N ARG A 152 5.87 -15.62 -3.91
CA ARG A 152 6.89 -16.27 -3.08
C ARG A 152 6.39 -17.59 -2.51
N LEU A 153 5.17 -17.64 -1.97
CA LEU A 153 4.58 -18.91 -1.53
C LEU A 153 4.56 -19.92 -2.67
N GLN A 154 4.11 -19.51 -3.86
CA GLN A 154 4.14 -20.36 -5.06
C GLN A 154 5.54 -20.89 -5.36
N ASN A 155 6.57 -20.05 -5.32
CA ASN A 155 7.94 -20.49 -5.57
C ASN A 155 8.46 -21.49 -4.53
N GLU A 156 8.18 -21.26 -3.24
CA GLU A 156 8.60 -22.16 -2.15
C GLU A 156 7.85 -23.50 -2.19
N PHE A 157 6.59 -23.49 -2.63
CA PHE A 157 5.74 -24.68 -2.70
C PHE A 157 5.78 -25.42 -4.04
N ASN A 158 6.13 -24.77 -5.16
CA ASN A 158 6.21 -25.39 -6.50
C ASN A 158 7.23 -26.53 -6.59
N GLY A 159 8.18 -26.62 -5.65
CA GLY A 159 9.09 -27.76 -5.51
C GLY A 159 8.50 -28.95 -4.73
N ARG A 160 7.27 -28.85 -4.22
CA ARG A 160 6.57 -29.88 -3.44
C ARG A 160 5.32 -30.33 -4.19
N ASN A 161 4.70 -31.46 -3.79
CA ASN A 161 3.42 -31.95 -4.33
C ASN A 161 2.22 -31.05 -3.94
N ILE A 162 2.38 -29.73 -3.94
CA ILE A 162 1.40 -28.77 -3.45
C ILE A 162 0.99 -27.87 -4.62
N GLN A 163 -0.32 -27.82 -4.93
CA GLN A 163 -0.85 -26.96 -5.98
C GLN A 163 -1.34 -25.63 -5.41
N CYS A 164 -0.83 -24.51 -5.91
CA CYS A 164 -1.31 -23.18 -5.57
C CYS A 164 -2.41 -22.73 -6.54
N GLN A 165 -3.57 -22.33 -6.02
CA GLN A 165 -4.67 -21.74 -6.79
C GLN A 165 -4.56 -20.21 -6.86
N ASP A 166 -5.21 -19.62 -7.88
CA ASP A 166 -5.30 -18.17 -8.06
C ASP A 166 -5.92 -17.47 -6.84
N SER A 167 -5.45 -16.24 -6.56
CA SER A 167 -5.92 -15.45 -5.43
C SER A 167 -7.42 -15.18 -5.51
N LEU A 168 -8.16 -15.48 -4.43
CA LEU A 168 -9.57 -15.12 -4.33
C LEU A 168 -9.73 -13.76 -3.64
N SER A 169 -10.25 -12.78 -4.38
CA SER A 169 -10.67 -11.49 -3.82
C SER A 169 -12.05 -11.64 -3.16
N LEU A 170 -12.10 -11.50 -1.85
CA LEU A 170 -13.35 -11.49 -1.08
C LEU A 170 -13.88 -10.06 -1.01
N ASN A 171 -14.49 -9.58 -2.10
CA ASN A 171 -15.20 -8.31 -2.09
C ASN A 171 -16.70 -8.55 -1.84
N PRO A 172 -17.29 -8.06 -0.74
CA PRO A 172 -18.70 -8.28 -0.43
C PRO A 172 -19.67 -7.72 -1.48
N LYS A 173 -19.23 -6.80 -2.35
CA LYS A 173 -20.02 -6.30 -3.50
C LYS A 173 -19.99 -7.21 -4.74
N HIS A 174 -19.00 -8.11 -4.84
CA HIS A 174 -18.72 -8.87 -6.09
C HIS A 174 -18.51 -10.38 -5.88
N SER A 175 -18.49 -10.86 -4.64
CA SER A 175 -18.32 -12.28 -4.33
C SER A 175 -19.19 -12.64 -3.14
N SER A 176 -20.23 -13.44 -3.39
CA SER A 176 -21.04 -13.97 -2.29
C SER A 176 -20.23 -14.99 -1.50
N VAL A 177 -20.56 -15.13 -0.21
CA VAL A 177 -19.96 -16.12 0.67
C VAL A 177 -20.12 -17.53 0.08
N GLU A 178 -21.27 -17.82 -0.55
CA GLU A 178 -21.51 -19.10 -1.22
C GLU A 178 -20.56 -19.35 -2.40
N LEU A 179 -20.22 -18.31 -3.18
CA LEU A 179 -19.28 -18.45 -4.30
C LEU A 179 -17.85 -18.72 -3.80
N ALA A 180 -17.45 -18.05 -2.71
CA ALA A 180 -16.17 -18.31 -2.06
C ALA A 180 -16.11 -19.74 -1.51
N ILE A 181 -17.15 -20.19 -0.81
CA ILE A 181 -17.26 -21.57 -0.29
C ILE A 181 -17.20 -22.57 -1.44
N LYS A 182 -17.95 -22.36 -2.52
CA LYS A 182 -17.97 -23.28 -3.67
C LYS A 182 -16.60 -23.41 -4.33
N ARG A 183 -15.84 -22.30 -4.44
CA ARG A 183 -14.46 -22.33 -4.96
C ARG A 183 -13.51 -23.05 -4.02
N ILE A 184 -13.59 -22.79 -2.72
CA ILE A 184 -12.79 -23.48 -1.71
C ILE A 184 -13.08 -25.00 -1.76
N GLN A 185 -14.35 -25.39 -1.86
CA GLN A 185 -14.75 -26.80 -1.98
C GLN A 185 -14.21 -27.44 -3.26
N SER A 186 -14.24 -26.73 -4.39
CA SER A 186 -13.67 -27.24 -5.66
C SER A 186 -12.15 -27.41 -5.62
N ALA A 187 -11.45 -26.58 -4.84
CA ALA A 187 -10.02 -26.72 -4.61
C ALA A 187 -9.71 -27.90 -3.66
N ALA A 188 -10.54 -28.11 -2.63
CA ALA A 188 -10.39 -29.21 -1.66
C ALA A 188 -10.65 -30.61 -2.26
N SER A 189 -11.34 -30.72 -3.40
CA SER A 189 -11.51 -31.97 -4.15
C SER A 189 -10.24 -32.45 -4.88
N VAL A 190 -9.18 -31.64 -4.90
CA VAL A 190 -7.87 -32.00 -5.44
C VAL A 190 -6.93 -32.32 -4.26
N PRO A 191 -6.27 -33.48 -4.22
CA PRO A 191 -5.27 -33.77 -3.19
C PRO A 191 -4.19 -32.70 -3.17
N TYR A 192 -3.83 -32.21 -1.98
CA TYR A 192 -2.74 -31.25 -1.75
C TYR A 192 -2.94 -29.87 -2.42
N CYS A 193 -4.16 -29.33 -2.35
CA CYS A 193 -4.46 -28.01 -2.91
C CYS A 193 -4.40 -26.89 -1.86
N PHE A 194 -3.80 -25.78 -2.24
CA PHE A 194 -3.64 -24.57 -1.45
C PHE A 194 -4.44 -23.43 -2.09
N THR A 195 -5.28 -22.74 -1.32
CA THR A 195 -6.06 -21.59 -1.80
C THR A 195 -5.82 -20.40 -0.88
N SER A 196 -5.27 -19.32 -1.43
CA SER A 196 -5.14 -18.06 -0.71
C SER A 196 -6.45 -17.27 -0.82
N CYS A 197 -7.04 -16.91 0.33
CA CYS A 197 -8.24 -16.08 0.39
C CYS A 197 -7.87 -14.75 1.05
N LEU A 198 -8.06 -13.63 0.36
CA LEU A 198 -7.85 -12.31 0.96
C LEU A 198 -8.77 -11.24 0.35
N LYS A 199 -9.72 -10.76 1.15
CA LYS A 199 -9.82 -9.36 1.63
C LYS A 199 -10.96 -9.26 2.68
N SER A 200 -10.82 -8.39 3.68
CA SER A 200 -11.95 -7.81 4.41
C SER A 200 -12.11 -6.36 3.97
#